data_AF-A0AAW2QFM1-F1
#
_entry.id   AF-A0AAW2QFM1-F1
#
_cell.length_a   1.000
_cell.length_b   1.000
_cell.length_c   1.000
_cell.angle_alpha   90.00
_cell.angle_beta   90.00
_cell.angle_gamma   90.00
#
_symmetry.space_group_name_H-M   'P 1'
#
loop_
_entity.id
_entity.type
_entity.pdbx_description
1 polymer ?
#
loop_
_entity_poly.entity_id
_entity_poly.type
_entity_poly.pdbx_seq_one_letter_code
_entity_poly.pdbx_strand_id
1 'polypeptide(L)'
;MASDHCFIVFMKFLALISLFTISSASRLLNSPVDDPQDQLLRYHNGALLHGTIAVNLICRLQDLILIIPLPLLGKQLLDDTYSLGKSLSQKQIVQLASRGDQKNAINVVLTAADVAVDGFCVNRCGTHGSKSALVKGKNYKFAYIWVGNSETQCPGYCAWPFHQPIYGPQSAPLIAPNNDVGLDGIVMNLGGLLAGTATNPFGNGFYQGPSTAPLEAASACPGVYAKGAYPGYAGALLVDPASGASYNAHGANGRKYLLPAIYDPSTSKCSTLV
;
A
#
# COMPACT_ATOMS: atom_id res chain seq x y z
N MET A 1 49.10 -10.39 -12.76
CA MET A 1 48.82 -9.26 -13.68
C MET A 1 47.47 -9.49 -14.35
N ALA A 2 46.38 -9.09 -13.69
CA ALA A 2 45.01 -9.14 -14.23
C ALA A 2 44.05 -8.23 -13.42
N SER A 3 44.53 -7.08 -12.92
CA SER A 3 43.74 -6.21 -12.03
C SER A 3 43.56 -4.77 -12.50
N ASP A 4 44.29 -4.30 -13.52
CA ASP A 4 44.23 -2.88 -13.90
C ASP A 4 43.25 -2.59 -15.05
N HIS A 5 42.87 -3.59 -15.84
CA HIS A 5 41.95 -3.39 -16.97
C HIS A 5 40.47 -3.31 -16.56
N CYS A 6 40.06 -3.96 -15.47
CA CYS A 6 38.66 -3.93 -15.05
C CYS A 6 38.30 -2.60 -14.35
N PHE A 7 39.24 -2.04 -13.58
CA PHE A 7 39.05 -0.78 -12.85
C PHE A 7 38.93 0.43 -13.80
N ILE A 8 39.70 0.42 -14.90
CA ILE A 8 39.67 1.49 -15.92
C ILE A 8 38.37 1.44 -16.76
N VAL A 9 37.83 0.24 -17.03
CA VAL A 9 36.54 0.10 -17.73
C VAL A 9 35.38 0.59 -16.87
N PHE A 10 35.41 0.31 -15.56
CA PHE A 10 34.40 0.79 -14.61
C PHE A 10 34.41 2.32 -14.47
N MET A 11 35.59 2.93 -14.38
CA MET A 11 35.73 4.40 -14.29
C MET A 11 35.35 5.13 -15.59
N LYS A 12 35.60 4.52 -16.77
CA LYS A 12 35.14 5.08 -18.05
C LYS A 12 33.63 4.97 -18.23
N PHE A 13 33.00 3.93 -17.69
CA PHE A 13 31.54 3.78 -17.70
C PHE A 13 30.86 4.82 -16.81
N LEU A 14 31.44 5.12 -15.65
CA LEU A 14 30.99 6.22 -14.77
C LEU A 14 31.15 7.61 -15.42
N ALA A 15 32.22 7.84 -16.17
CA ALA A 15 32.45 9.12 -16.87
C ALA A 15 31.53 9.35 -18.09
N LEU A 16 31.01 8.28 -18.71
CA LEU A 16 30.03 8.37 -19.80
C LEU A 16 28.61 8.67 -19.30
N ILE A 17 28.29 8.32 -18.06
CA ILE A 17 26.98 8.64 -17.44
C ILE A 17 26.91 10.13 -17.04
N SER A 18 28.06 10.78 -16.79
CA SER A 18 28.13 12.22 -16.49
C SER A 18 27.97 13.18 -17.68
N LEU A 19 27.90 12.67 -18.92
CA LEU A 19 27.74 13.49 -20.13
C LEU A 19 26.34 13.44 -20.77
N PHE A 20 25.42 12.65 -20.21
CA PHE A 20 24.00 12.73 -20.54
C PHE A 20 23.24 13.45 -19.42
N THR A 21 23.41 14.77 -19.35
CA THR A 21 22.40 15.65 -18.76
C THR A 21 21.18 15.66 -19.66
N ILE A 22 20.37 14.59 -19.61
CA ILE A 22 18.96 14.68 -19.95
C ILE A 22 18.31 15.33 -18.73
N SER A 23 17.73 16.51 -18.95
CA SER A 23 16.89 17.24 -18.01
C SER A 23 15.84 16.29 -17.43
N SER A 24 16.17 15.73 -16.27
CA SER A 24 15.21 15.14 -15.36
C SER A 24 14.93 16.24 -14.38
N ALA A 25 13.78 16.89 -14.52
CA ALA A 25 13.27 17.74 -13.47
C ALA A 25 13.11 16.86 -12.22
N SER A 26 14.12 16.84 -11.36
CA SER A 26 13.97 16.48 -9.96
C SER A 26 12.98 17.48 -9.40
N ARG A 27 11.69 17.12 -9.36
CA ARG A 27 10.74 17.86 -8.54
C ARG A 27 11.21 17.67 -7.12
N LEU A 28 11.88 18.70 -6.59
CA LEU A 28 11.78 19.03 -5.18
C LEU A 28 10.32 18.82 -4.78
N LEU A 29 10.05 17.92 -3.85
CA LEU A 29 8.85 18.02 -3.02
C LEU A 29 9.06 19.22 -2.09
N ASN A 30 9.07 20.42 -2.68
CA ASN A 30 8.49 21.55 -2.01
C ASN A 30 7.01 21.21 -1.96
N SER A 31 6.45 20.97 -0.78
CA SER A 31 5.02 21.19 -0.61
C SER A 31 4.77 22.64 -1.00
N PRO A 32 4.06 22.95 -2.10
CA PRO A 32 3.37 24.22 -2.09
C PRO A 32 2.42 24.13 -0.90
N VAL A 33 2.32 25.21 -0.13
CA VAL A 33 1.08 25.42 0.62
C VAL A 33 0.03 25.67 -0.47
N ASP A 34 -0.47 24.57 -1.05
CA ASP A 34 -1.55 24.61 -2.02
C ASP A 34 -2.78 25.11 -1.26
N ASP A 35 -3.50 26.02 -1.91
CA ASP A 35 -4.76 26.59 -1.44
C ASP A 35 -5.65 25.48 -0.84
N PRO A 36 -6.24 25.66 0.36
CA PRO A 36 -7.16 24.69 0.96
C PRO A 36 -8.29 24.22 0.02
N GLN A 37 -8.58 24.97 -1.05
CA GLN A 37 -9.56 24.57 -2.08
C GLN A 37 -9.09 23.47 -3.06
N ASP A 38 -7.79 23.23 -3.26
CA ASP A 38 -7.30 22.30 -4.28
C ASP A 38 -7.06 20.85 -3.78
N GLN A 39 -7.15 20.62 -2.47
CA GLN A 39 -7.03 19.28 -1.85
C GLN A 39 -8.37 18.55 -1.64
N LEU A 40 -9.49 19.16 -2.00
CA LEU A 40 -10.79 18.52 -1.78
C LEU A 40 -10.95 17.32 -2.71
N LEU A 41 -10.96 16.10 -2.14
CA LEU A 41 -11.33 14.89 -2.88
C LEU A 41 -12.72 15.07 -3.50
N ARG A 42 -12.83 14.89 -4.82
CA ARG A 42 -14.08 15.09 -5.54
C ARG A 42 -14.70 13.75 -5.89
N TYR A 43 -16.02 13.70 -5.82
CA TYR A 43 -16.79 12.59 -6.38
C TYR A 43 -17.05 12.84 -7.86
N HIS A 44 -16.68 11.88 -8.70
CA HIS A 44 -16.80 11.97 -10.16
C HIS A 44 -18.02 11.21 -10.69
N ASN A 45 -19.02 10.97 -9.84
CA ASN A 45 -20.26 10.25 -10.18
C ASN A 45 -20.06 8.81 -10.71
N GLY A 46 -18.89 8.21 -10.47
CA GLY A 46 -18.64 6.82 -10.83
C GLY A 46 -18.96 5.83 -9.73
N ALA A 47 -18.42 4.62 -9.86
CA ALA A 47 -18.82 3.52 -9.00
C ALA A 47 -18.24 3.67 -7.59
N LEU A 48 -19.06 3.34 -6.59
CA LEU A 48 -18.66 3.07 -5.21
C LEU A 48 -19.01 1.61 -4.92
N LEU A 49 -18.18 0.93 -4.13
CA LEU A 49 -18.49 -0.43 -3.70
C LEU A 49 -19.54 -0.40 -2.58
N HIS A 50 -20.63 -1.13 -2.78
CA HIS A 50 -21.71 -1.26 -1.79
C HIS A 50 -22.36 -2.65 -1.86
N GLY A 51 -23.03 -3.06 -0.78
CA GLY A 51 -23.69 -4.35 -0.67
C GLY A 51 -22.75 -5.51 -0.33
N THR A 52 -23.17 -6.74 -0.62
CA THR A 52 -22.37 -7.95 -0.35
C THR A 52 -21.27 -8.11 -1.39
N ILE A 53 -20.02 -8.02 -0.94
CA ILE A 53 -18.82 -8.12 -1.77
C ILE A 53 -17.93 -9.22 -1.22
N ALA A 54 -17.52 -10.15 -2.08
CA ALA A 54 -16.59 -11.21 -1.69
C ALA A 54 -15.17 -10.65 -1.59
N VAL A 55 -14.51 -10.85 -0.45
CA VAL A 55 -13.09 -10.50 -0.30
C VAL A 55 -12.27 -11.79 -0.34
N ASN A 56 -11.55 -12.01 -1.44
CA ASN A 56 -10.70 -13.19 -1.61
C ASN A 56 -9.26 -12.83 -1.29
N LEU A 57 -8.57 -13.71 -0.60
CA LEU A 57 -7.18 -13.50 -0.21
C LEU A 57 -6.28 -14.49 -0.95
N ILE A 58 -5.25 -13.99 -1.61
CA ILE A 58 -4.25 -14.75 -2.34
C ILE A 58 -2.89 -14.43 -1.72
N CYS A 59 -2.38 -15.35 -0.91
CA CYS A 59 -1.12 -15.19 -0.19
C CYS A 59 -0.04 -16.07 -0.80
N ARG A 60 1.22 -15.60 -0.78
CA ARG A 60 2.39 -16.40 -1.17
C ARG A 60 3.19 -16.96 -0.01
N LEU A 61 2.74 -16.72 1.23
CA LEU A 61 3.28 -17.31 2.46
C LEU A 61 2.16 -17.57 3.46
N GLN A 62 2.31 -18.62 4.26
CA GLN A 62 1.34 -19.07 5.26
C GLN A 62 1.14 -18.02 6.38
N ASP A 63 2.20 -17.33 6.78
CA ASP A 63 2.18 -16.37 7.90
C ASP A 63 1.31 -15.14 7.62
N LEU A 64 1.15 -14.78 6.35
CA LEU A 64 0.26 -13.69 5.91
C LEU A 64 -1.22 -14.00 6.17
N ILE A 65 -1.61 -15.28 6.15
CA ILE A 65 -3.01 -15.70 6.30
C ILE A 65 -3.43 -15.62 7.78
N LEU A 66 -2.53 -15.94 8.71
CA LEU A 66 -2.85 -16.07 10.13
C LEU A 66 -3.14 -14.72 10.83
N ILE A 67 -2.66 -13.61 10.26
CA ILE A 67 -2.75 -12.27 10.87
C ILE A 67 -3.95 -11.46 10.39
N ILE A 68 -4.57 -11.85 9.28
CA ILE A 68 -5.71 -11.15 8.69
C ILE A 68 -6.98 -12.01 8.84
N PRO A 69 -7.56 -12.14 10.05
CA PRO A 69 -8.88 -12.74 10.21
C PRO A 69 -9.92 -11.69 9.82
N LEU A 70 -10.13 -11.47 8.51
CA LEU A 70 -11.32 -10.73 8.06
C LEU A 70 -12.55 -11.65 8.25
N PRO A 71 -13.54 -11.29 9.07
CA PRO A 71 -14.76 -12.08 9.27
C PRO A 71 -15.64 -12.19 8.00
N LEU A 72 -15.28 -11.47 6.93
CA LEU A 72 -15.91 -11.46 5.60
C LEU A 72 -15.03 -12.11 4.51
N LEU A 73 -14.01 -12.89 4.89
CA LEU A 73 -13.18 -13.59 3.93
C LEU A 73 -14.00 -14.61 3.14
N GLY A 74 -14.03 -14.43 1.82
CA GLY A 74 -14.43 -15.44 0.86
C GLY A 74 -13.33 -16.49 0.70
N LYS A 75 -12.93 -16.74 -0.54
CA LYS A 75 -11.93 -17.75 -0.86
C LYS A 75 -10.53 -17.31 -0.41
N GLN A 76 -9.85 -18.15 0.36
CA GLN A 76 -8.44 -18.03 0.68
C GLN A 76 -7.63 -18.97 -0.22
N LEU A 77 -6.61 -18.43 -0.86
CA LEU A 77 -5.74 -19.11 -1.81
C LEU A 77 -4.30 -18.94 -1.37
N LEU A 78 -3.62 -20.04 -1.10
CA LEU A 78 -2.18 -20.04 -0.85
C LEU A 78 -1.44 -20.38 -2.16
N ASP A 79 -0.34 -19.68 -2.41
CA ASP A 79 0.59 -19.86 -3.53
C ASP A 79 2.03 -20.01 -2.99
N ASP A 80 2.23 -21.03 -2.16
CA ASP A 80 3.49 -21.37 -1.47
C ASP A 80 4.62 -21.82 -2.42
N THR A 81 4.26 -22.42 -3.55
CA THR A 81 5.20 -22.86 -4.60
C THR A 81 5.74 -21.73 -5.47
N TYR A 82 5.30 -20.49 -5.22
CA TYR A 82 5.63 -19.32 -6.04
C TYR A 82 5.37 -19.56 -7.55
N SER A 83 4.13 -19.89 -7.94
CA SER A 83 3.78 -20.35 -9.29
C SER A 83 4.20 -19.45 -10.47
N LEU A 84 4.40 -18.15 -10.25
CA LEU A 84 4.88 -17.18 -11.25
C LEU A 84 6.30 -16.66 -10.98
N GLY A 85 7.07 -17.33 -10.13
CA GLY A 85 8.40 -16.91 -9.67
C GLY A 85 8.37 -15.83 -8.59
N LYS A 86 9.54 -15.38 -8.11
CA LYS A 86 9.68 -14.35 -7.05
C LYS A 86 9.86 -12.92 -7.58
N SER A 87 9.89 -12.74 -8.90
CA SER A 87 9.89 -11.42 -9.54
C SER A 87 8.63 -11.29 -10.38
N LEU A 88 7.76 -10.35 -10.03
CA LEU A 88 6.43 -10.22 -10.62
C LEU A 88 6.26 -8.86 -11.31
N SER A 89 5.78 -8.90 -12.53
CA SER A 89 5.22 -7.74 -13.20
C SER A 89 3.81 -7.42 -12.71
N GLN A 90 3.35 -6.18 -12.97
CA GLN A 90 1.97 -5.79 -12.67
C GLN A 90 0.93 -6.66 -13.39
N LYS A 91 1.24 -7.16 -14.60
CA LYS A 91 0.38 -8.10 -15.32
C LYS A 91 0.23 -9.44 -14.59
N GLN A 92 1.30 -9.92 -13.96
CA GLN A 92 1.28 -11.16 -13.17
C GLN A 92 0.52 -10.97 -11.86
N ILE A 93 0.56 -9.79 -11.23
CA ILE A 93 -0.30 -9.46 -10.09
C ILE A 93 -1.79 -9.58 -10.47
N VAL A 94 -2.17 -9.01 -11.62
CA VAL A 94 -3.54 -9.12 -12.14
C VAL A 94 -3.91 -10.56 -12.49
N GLN A 95 -2.96 -11.37 -12.97
CA GLN A 95 -3.15 -12.81 -13.21
C GLN A 95 -3.41 -13.57 -11.91
N LEU A 96 -2.67 -13.28 -10.83
CA LEU A 96 -2.89 -13.87 -9.51
C LEU A 96 -4.27 -13.47 -8.97
N ALA A 97 -4.62 -12.18 -9.04
CA ALA A 97 -5.93 -11.67 -8.63
C ALA A 97 -7.08 -12.35 -9.38
N SER A 98 -6.90 -12.72 -10.65
CA SER A 98 -7.87 -13.46 -11.45
C SER A 98 -8.17 -14.89 -10.96
N ARG A 99 -7.45 -15.42 -9.97
CA ARG A 99 -7.73 -16.74 -9.35
C ARG A 99 -8.89 -16.68 -8.33
N GLY A 100 -9.21 -15.49 -7.82
CA GLY A 100 -10.34 -15.24 -6.94
C GLY A 100 -11.66 -15.11 -7.70
N ASP A 101 -12.71 -14.67 -7.02
CA ASP A 101 -14.01 -14.49 -7.65
C ASP A 101 -13.97 -13.36 -8.69
N GLN A 102 -14.69 -13.57 -9.79
CA GLN A 102 -14.68 -12.67 -10.95
C GLN A 102 -15.91 -11.74 -10.99
N LYS A 103 -16.75 -11.77 -9.95
CA LYS A 103 -18.01 -11.02 -9.86
C LYS A 103 -18.20 -10.48 -8.44
N ASN A 104 -18.52 -9.19 -8.32
CA ASN A 104 -18.80 -8.52 -7.05
C ASN A 104 -17.76 -8.84 -5.97
N ALA A 105 -16.48 -8.72 -6.33
CA ALA A 105 -15.38 -9.20 -5.51
C ALA A 105 -14.21 -8.20 -5.47
N ILE A 106 -13.50 -8.24 -4.35
CA ILE A 106 -12.16 -7.68 -4.16
C ILE A 106 -11.19 -8.85 -4.01
N ASN A 107 -10.27 -9.01 -4.95
CA ASN A 107 -9.24 -10.03 -4.88
C ASN A 107 -7.94 -9.39 -4.36
N VAL A 108 -7.57 -9.71 -3.12
CA VAL A 108 -6.39 -9.19 -2.43
C VAL A 108 -5.22 -10.15 -2.65
N VAL A 109 -4.13 -9.67 -3.21
CA VAL A 109 -2.87 -10.40 -3.40
C VAL A 109 -1.85 -9.88 -2.40
N LEU A 110 -1.35 -10.74 -1.52
CA LEU A 110 -0.28 -10.40 -0.57
C LEU A 110 1.00 -11.14 -0.94
N THR A 111 2.08 -10.40 -1.15
CA THR A 111 3.37 -10.98 -1.49
C THR A 111 4.31 -11.02 -0.29
N ALA A 112 5.09 -12.10 -0.24
CA ALA A 112 6.15 -12.34 0.73
C ALA A 112 7.27 -11.27 0.69
N ALA A 113 8.07 -11.20 1.75
CA ALA A 113 9.17 -10.22 1.86
C ALA A 113 10.24 -10.42 0.78
N ASP A 114 10.42 -11.67 0.34
CA ASP A 114 11.38 -12.07 -0.67
C ASP A 114 10.85 -12.00 -2.13
N VAL A 115 9.67 -11.41 -2.34
CA VAL A 115 9.08 -11.23 -3.67
C VAL A 115 9.25 -9.79 -4.14
N ALA A 116 9.95 -9.63 -5.26
CA ALA A 116 10.06 -8.36 -5.97
C ALA A 116 8.84 -8.14 -6.87
N VAL A 117 8.32 -6.91 -6.89
CA VAL A 117 7.22 -6.51 -7.78
C VAL A 117 7.56 -5.17 -8.41
N ASP A 118 7.25 -5.00 -9.70
CA ASP A 118 7.50 -3.76 -10.43
C ASP A 118 6.95 -2.52 -9.69
N GLY A 119 7.83 -1.59 -9.34
CA GLY A 119 7.51 -0.34 -8.63
C GLY A 119 7.42 -0.45 -7.11
N PHE A 120 7.45 -1.65 -6.54
CA PHE A 120 7.52 -1.85 -5.09
C PHE A 120 8.74 -1.15 -4.53
N CYS A 121 8.60 -0.51 -3.36
CA CYS A 121 9.69 0.19 -2.68
C CYS A 121 10.31 1.39 -3.42
N VAL A 122 9.74 1.80 -4.56
CA VAL A 122 10.18 2.99 -5.31
C VAL A 122 9.14 4.08 -5.21
N ASN A 123 7.88 3.75 -5.54
CA ASN A 123 6.78 4.72 -5.55
C ASN A 123 5.48 4.19 -4.95
N ARG A 124 5.48 2.94 -4.45
CA ARG A 124 4.28 2.32 -3.88
C ARG A 124 4.64 1.16 -2.95
N CYS A 125 3.73 0.92 -2.01
CA CYS A 125 3.75 -0.23 -1.11
C CYS A 125 2.68 -1.28 -1.49
N GLY A 126 1.83 -0.91 -2.45
CA GLY A 126 0.76 -1.73 -3.00
C GLY A 126 0.02 -0.96 -4.09
N THR A 127 -1.00 -1.57 -4.67
CA THR A 127 -1.88 -0.95 -5.68
C THR A 127 -3.28 -1.50 -5.54
N HIS A 128 -4.27 -0.73 -5.97
CA HIS A 128 -5.58 -1.30 -6.31
C HIS A 128 -5.91 -1.02 -7.77
N GLY A 129 -6.88 -1.75 -8.29
CA GLY A 129 -7.33 -1.63 -9.67
C GLY A 129 -8.48 -2.57 -9.96
N SER A 130 -8.79 -2.74 -11.24
CA SER A 130 -9.90 -3.60 -11.63
C SER A 130 -9.69 -4.28 -12.97
N LYS A 131 -10.42 -5.37 -13.21
CA LYS A 131 -10.38 -6.13 -14.45
C LYS A 131 -11.78 -6.60 -14.82
N SER A 132 -12.08 -6.53 -16.11
CA SER A 132 -13.29 -7.12 -16.67
C SER A 132 -13.08 -8.62 -16.91
N ALA A 133 -14.10 -9.41 -16.59
CA ALA A 133 -14.12 -10.85 -16.75
C ALA A 133 -15.45 -11.30 -17.37
N LEU A 134 -15.38 -12.26 -18.29
CA LEU A 134 -16.56 -12.87 -18.89
C LEU A 134 -16.95 -14.09 -18.04
N VAL A 135 -18.10 -14.02 -17.36
CA VAL A 135 -18.64 -15.11 -16.55
C VAL A 135 -19.99 -15.54 -17.12
N LYS A 136 -20.07 -16.78 -17.61
CA LYS A 136 -21.29 -17.36 -18.23
C LYS A 136 -21.89 -16.44 -19.31
N GLY A 137 -21.04 -15.89 -20.19
CA GLY A 137 -21.45 -15.02 -21.30
C GLY A 137 -21.80 -13.58 -20.91
N LYS A 138 -21.67 -13.20 -19.64
CA LYS A 138 -21.90 -11.81 -19.17
C LYS A 138 -20.60 -11.17 -18.72
N ASN A 139 -20.43 -9.89 -19.06
CA ASN A 139 -19.29 -9.10 -18.61
C ASN A 139 -19.52 -8.65 -17.16
N TYR A 140 -18.61 -9.05 -16.29
CA TYR A 140 -18.50 -8.57 -14.93
C TYR A 140 -17.18 -7.84 -14.75
N LYS A 141 -17.09 -7.07 -13.67
CA LYS A 141 -15.87 -6.41 -13.26
C LYS A 141 -15.60 -6.79 -11.80
N PHE A 142 -14.35 -7.07 -11.49
CA PHE A 142 -13.90 -7.24 -10.11
C PHE A 142 -12.78 -6.23 -9.82
N ALA A 143 -12.69 -5.84 -8.56
CA ALA A 143 -11.59 -5.04 -8.07
C ALA A 143 -10.48 -5.96 -7.53
N TYR A 144 -9.25 -5.49 -7.54
CA TYR A 144 -8.14 -6.20 -6.92
C TYR A 144 -7.26 -5.23 -6.15
N ILE A 145 -6.60 -5.77 -5.13
CA ILE A 145 -5.60 -5.08 -4.34
C ILE A 145 -4.34 -5.94 -4.37
N TRP A 146 -3.17 -5.31 -4.42
CA TRP A 146 -1.91 -5.96 -4.08
C TRP A 146 -1.20 -5.14 -3.01
N VAL A 147 -0.60 -5.83 -2.04
CA VAL A 147 0.29 -5.25 -1.03
C VAL A 147 1.53 -6.14 -0.89
N GLY A 148 2.70 -5.52 -0.87
CA GLY A 148 3.96 -6.23 -0.66
C GLY A 148 4.42 -6.19 0.80
N ASN A 149 4.95 -7.30 1.31
CA ASN A 149 5.70 -7.27 2.56
C ASN A 149 7.03 -6.54 2.32
N SER A 150 7.24 -5.43 3.03
CA SER A 150 8.39 -4.56 2.85
C SER A 150 9.58 -4.86 3.75
N GLU A 151 9.45 -5.81 4.66
CA GLU A 151 10.40 -6.10 5.75
C GLU A 151 11.86 -6.16 5.29
N THR A 152 12.14 -6.88 4.21
CA THR A 152 13.51 -7.09 3.71
C THR A 152 13.91 -6.16 2.56
N GLN A 153 13.01 -5.30 2.07
CA GLN A 153 13.24 -4.48 0.87
C GLN A 153 13.25 -2.98 1.19
N CYS A 154 12.24 -2.49 1.92
CA CYS A 154 12.08 -1.07 2.22
C CYS A 154 11.19 -0.80 3.45
N PRO A 155 11.51 -1.37 4.63
CA PRO A 155 10.67 -1.20 5.81
C PRO A 155 10.55 0.29 6.21
N GLY A 156 11.62 1.08 6.03
CA GLY A 156 11.59 2.53 6.25
C GLY A 156 10.74 3.34 5.26
N TYR A 157 10.22 2.73 4.19
CA TYR A 157 9.30 3.40 3.28
C TYR A 157 7.85 2.94 3.48
N CYS A 158 7.65 1.64 3.64
CA CYS A 158 6.31 1.04 3.62
C CYS A 158 5.80 0.58 4.99
N ALA A 159 6.63 0.61 6.03
CA ALA A 159 6.25 0.21 7.39
C ALA A 159 6.44 1.33 8.42
N TRP A 160 6.63 2.60 8.01
CA TRP A 160 6.56 3.72 8.95
C TRP A 160 5.14 3.81 9.55
N PRO A 161 4.97 3.85 10.90
CA PRO A 161 5.94 4.29 11.90
C PRO A 161 6.68 3.17 12.66
N PHE A 162 6.59 1.92 12.24
CA PHE A 162 7.25 0.77 12.88
C PHE A 162 8.70 0.54 12.43
N HIS A 163 9.18 1.33 11.48
CA HIS A 163 10.58 1.37 11.09
C HIS A 163 11.01 2.82 10.86
N GLN A 164 12.32 3.07 11.04
CA GLN A 164 12.91 4.39 10.82
C GLN A 164 12.73 4.80 9.36
N PRO A 165 12.18 6.00 9.09
CA PRO A 165 11.85 6.41 7.73
C PRO A 165 13.10 6.77 6.93
N ILE A 166 13.10 6.50 5.62
CA ILE A 166 14.25 6.82 4.75
C ILE A 166 14.48 8.35 4.65
N TYR A 167 13.41 9.13 4.72
CA TYR A 167 13.43 10.59 4.63
C TYR A 167 12.51 11.21 5.69
N GLY A 168 12.72 12.48 6.01
CA GLY A 168 11.92 13.20 7.01
C GLY A 168 12.41 13.00 8.45
N PRO A 169 11.60 13.36 9.46
CA PRO A 169 11.98 13.28 10.85
C PRO A 169 12.37 11.85 11.27
N GLN A 170 13.51 11.72 11.93
CA GLN A 170 14.13 10.45 12.32
C GLN A 170 13.76 10.07 13.76
N SER A 171 12.47 10.19 14.11
CA SER A 171 11.96 9.75 15.41
C SER A 171 12.15 8.25 15.58
N ALA A 172 12.30 7.81 16.84
CA ALA A 172 12.44 6.39 17.15
C ALA A 172 11.20 5.63 16.65
N PRO A 173 11.36 4.45 16.02
CA PRO A 173 10.24 3.66 15.56
C PRO A 173 9.30 3.26 16.70
N LEU A 174 8.00 3.17 16.41
CA LEU A 174 7.02 2.62 17.32
C LEU A 174 7.13 1.09 17.37
N ILE A 175 6.70 0.49 18.48
CA ILE A 175 6.64 -0.96 18.60
C ILE A 175 5.41 -1.46 17.83
N ALA A 176 5.63 -2.43 16.95
CA ALA A 176 4.62 -3.00 16.07
C ALA A 176 3.64 -3.91 16.88
N PRO A 177 2.30 -3.74 16.73
CA PRO A 177 1.32 -4.42 17.57
C PRO A 177 1.20 -5.93 17.37
N ASN A 178 1.70 -6.47 16.26
CA ASN A 178 1.77 -7.91 16.02
C ASN A 178 3.21 -8.45 16.08
N ASN A 179 4.16 -7.65 16.61
CA ASN A 179 5.58 -7.99 16.72
C ASN A 179 6.22 -8.36 15.37
N ASP A 180 5.70 -7.81 14.27
CA ASP A 180 6.20 -8.05 12.92
C ASP A 180 6.00 -6.78 12.09
N VAL A 181 7.11 -6.08 11.82
CA VAL A 181 7.13 -4.81 11.10
C VAL A 181 6.60 -4.97 9.67
N GLY A 182 6.90 -6.09 9.02
CA GLY A 182 6.48 -6.37 7.65
C GLY A 182 4.97 -6.58 7.55
N LEU A 183 4.43 -7.41 8.43
CA LEU A 183 3.01 -7.73 8.49
C LEU A 183 2.17 -6.56 8.98
N ASP A 184 2.62 -5.82 10.00
CA ASP A 184 1.94 -4.61 10.44
C ASP A 184 1.96 -3.51 9.37
N GLY A 185 3.07 -3.39 8.62
CA GLY A 185 3.14 -2.55 7.42
C GLY A 185 2.14 -2.98 6.33
N ILE A 186 1.98 -4.28 6.08
CA ILE A 186 0.96 -4.78 5.13
C ILE A 186 -0.43 -4.38 5.58
N VAL A 187 -0.77 -4.54 6.86
CA VAL A 187 -2.12 -4.20 7.37
C VAL A 187 -2.44 -2.72 7.18
N MET A 188 -1.48 -1.82 7.46
CA MET A 188 -1.66 -0.38 7.24
C MET A 188 -1.91 -0.05 5.76
N ASN A 189 -1.05 -0.57 4.86
CA ASN A 189 -1.16 -0.32 3.43
C ASN A 189 -2.44 -0.93 2.86
N LEU A 190 -2.81 -2.12 3.31
CA LEU A 190 -4.06 -2.77 2.93
C LEU A 190 -5.28 -1.96 3.39
N GLY A 191 -5.27 -1.41 4.61
CA GLY A 191 -6.34 -0.54 5.11
C GLY A 191 -6.56 0.68 4.22
N GLY A 192 -5.47 1.36 3.84
CA GLY A 192 -5.54 2.51 2.93
C GLY A 192 -6.03 2.13 1.52
N LEU A 193 -5.52 1.03 0.97
CA LEU A 193 -5.92 0.53 -0.35
C LEU A 193 -7.35 0.01 -0.38
N LEU A 194 -7.84 -0.58 0.72
CA LEU A 194 -9.26 -0.97 0.85
C LEU A 194 -10.16 0.26 0.84
N ALA A 195 -9.79 1.34 1.53
CA ALA A 195 -10.54 2.60 1.48
C ALA A 195 -10.60 3.15 0.05
N GLY A 196 -9.45 3.22 -0.65
CA GLY A 196 -9.39 3.63 -2.06
C GLY A 196 -10.19 2.71 -2.98
N THR A 197 -10.12 1.39 -2.77
CA THR A 197 -10.91 0.42 -3.55
C THR A 197 -12.40 0.56 -3.31
N ALA A 198 -12.83 0.86 -2.08
CA ALA A 198 -14.23 1.05 -1.76
C ALA A 198 -14.80 2.33 -2.40
N THR A 199 -14.03 3.41 -2.38
CA THR A 199 -14.47 4.73 -2.84
C THR A 199 -14.14 5.02 -4.30
N ASN A 200 -13.22 4.28 -4.92
CA ASN A 200 -12.77 4.47 -6.29
C ASN A 200 -12.35 3.15 -6.99
N PRO A 201 -13.16 2.07 -6.94
CA PRO A 201 -12.77 0.74 -7.43
C PRO A 201 -12.36 0.71 -8.91
N PHE A 202 -12.89 1.65 -9.71
CA PHE A 202 -12.79 1.65 -11.16
C PHE A 202 -12.14 2.91 -11.74
N GLY A 203 -11.54 3.77 -10.88
CA GLY A 203 -10.87 4.99 -11.30
C GLY A 203 -11.80 6.14 -11.72
N ASN A 204 -13.06 6.11 -11.27
CA ASN A 204 -14.07 7.14 -11.57
C ASN A 204 -14.96 7.51 -10.36
N GLY A 205 -14.63 7.06 -9.14
CA GLY A 205 -15.37 7.33 -7.91
C GLY A 205 -14.88 8.61 -7.22
N PHE A 206 -14.29 8.50 -6.04
CA PHE A 206 -13.67 9.60 -5.29
C PHE A 206 -12.16 9.66 -5.52
N TYR A 207 -11.67 10.74 -6.14
CA TYR A 207 -10.24 11.01 -6.26
C TYR A 207 -9.95 12.47 -6.63
N GLN A 208 -8.68 12.87 -6.54
CA GLN A 208 -8.16 14.13 -7.06
C GLN A 208 -6.84 13.89 -7.81
N GLY A 209 -6.56 14.68 -8.85
CA GLY A 209 -5.33 14.55 -9.65
C GLY A 209 -5.44 13.55 -10.81
N PRO A 210 -4.31 13.21 -11.46
CA PRO A 210 -4.29 12.33 -12.64
C PRO A 210 -4.62 10.88 -12.28
N SER A 211 -5.26 10.16 -13.19
CA SER A 211 -5.64 8.74 -13.00
C SER A 211 -4.45 7.78 -12.81
N THR A 212 -3.24 8.20 -13.18
CA THR A 212 -2.01 7.43 -12.98
C THR A 212 -1.42 7.55 -11.58
N ALA A 213 -1.82 8.57 -10.81
CA ALA A 213 -1.39 8.81 -9.43
C ALA A 213 -2.45 9.61 -8.66
N PRO A 214 -3.67 9.06 -8.47
CA PRO A 214 -4.75 9.78 -7.82
C PRO A 214 -4.49 9.92 -6.31
N LEU A 215 -4.82 11.09 -5.78
CA LEU A 215 -5.08 11.26 -4.36
C LEU A 215 -6.47 10.68 -4.06
N GLU A 216 -6.58 9.83 -3.04
CA GLU A 216 -7.78 9.06 -2.69
C GLU A 216 -8.03 9.12 -1.17
N ALA A 217 -9.09 8.46 -0.73
CA ALA A 217 -9.62 8.53 0.63
C ALA A 217 -8.56 8.45 1.75
N ALA A 218 -7.65 7.47 1.69
CA ALA A 218 -6.58 7.33 2.68
C ALA A 218 -5.27 8.04 2.28
N SER A 219 -4.94 8.11 0.99
CA SER A 219 -3.70 8.77 0.53
C SER A 219 -3.74 10.29 0.68
N ALA A 220 -4.94 10.88 0.83
CA ALA A 220 -5.15 12.26 1.26
C ALA A 220 -4.72 12.52 2.73
N CYS A 221 -4.49 11.47 3.52
CA CYS A 221 -4.14 11.55 4.93
C CYS A 221 -2.79 10.87 5.24
N PRO A 222 -1.70 11.23 4.55
CA PRO A 222 -0.43 10.52 4.67
C PRO A 222 0.11 10.63 6.10
N GLY A 223 0.36 9.48 6.72
CA GLY A 223 0.96 9.38 8.05
C GLY A 223 0.08 9.85 9.22
N VAL A 224 -1.20 10.13 8.98
CA VAL A 224 -2.16 10.46 10.03
C VAL A 224 -2.78 9.15 10.53
N TYR A 225 -2.45 8.75 11.76
CA TYR A 225 -2.99 7.55 12.40
C TYR A 225 -3.84 7.84 13.65
N ALA A 226 -3.60 8.96 14.31
CA ALA A 226 -4.38 9.41 15.46
C ALA A 226 -4.45 10.94 15.55
N LYS A 227 -5.30 11.45 16.44
CA LYS A 227 -5.45 12.88 16.69
C LYS A 227 -4.11 13.56 16.99
N GLY A 228 -3.92 14.74 16.39
CA GLY A 228 -2.72 15.56 16.57
C GLY A 228 -1.49 15.08 15.80
N ALA A 229 -1.64 14.18 14.83
CA ALA A 229 -0.55 13.79 13.93
C ALA A 229 0.04 15.00 13.18
N TYR A 230 1.35 14.96 12.97
CA TYR A 230 2.12 15.94 12.18
C TYR A 230 3.35 15.24 11.59
N PRO A 231 4.10 15.82 10.65
CA PRO A 231 5.26 15.16 10.06
C PRO A 231 6.24 14.63 11.12
N GLY A 232 6.46 13.31 11.14
CA GLY A 232 7.31 12.63 12.13
C GLY A 232 6.60 12.10 13.38
N TYR A 233 5.32 12.40 13.56
CA TYR A 233 4.50 11.96 14.69
C TYR A 233 3.16 11.40 14.20
N ALA A 234 2.92 10.12 14.46
CA ALA A 234 1.73 9.39 14.00
C ALA A 234 0.41 9.84 14.66
N GLY A 235 0.48 10.68 15.69
CA GLY A 235 -0.66 11.10 16.51
C GLY A 235 -0.67 10.44 17.89
N ALA A 236 -1.63 10.83 18.72
CA ALA A 236 -1.83 10.29 20.07
C ALA A 236 -2.42 8.86 20.02
N LEU A 237 -1.57 7.88 19.74
CA LEU A 237 -1.94 6.47 19.64
C LEU A 237 -2.19 5.84 21.02
N LEU A 238 -2.99 4.76 21.03
CA LEU A 238 -3.07 3.87 22.17
C LEU A 238 -1.77 3.07 22.29
N VAL A 239 -1.36 2.78 23.52
CA VAL A 239 -0.16 1.98 23.81
C VAL A 239 -0.56 0.77 24.63
N ASP A 240 -0.16 -0.42 24.18
CA ASP A 240 -0.34 -1.64 24.96
C ASP A 240 0.61 -1.63 26.18
N PRO A 241 0.11 -1.77 27.41
CA PRO A 241 0.96 -1.69 28.60
C PRO A 241 1.89 -2.90 28.77
N ALA A 242 1.60 -4.05 28.14
CA ALA A 242 2.41 -5.25 28.27
C ALA A 242 3.54 -5.32 27.25
N SER A 243 3.29 -4.94 25.99
CA SER A 243 4.27 -4.98 24.90
C SER A 243 4.88 -3.62 24.56
N GLY A 244 4.25 -2.52 24.99
CA GLY A 244 4.61 -1.17 24.55
C GLY A 244 4.17 -0.84 23.12
N ALA A 245 3.40 -1.72 22.47
CA ALA A 245 3.01 -1.53 21.07
C ALA A 245 1.99 -0.41 20.87
N SER A 246 2.17 0.35 19.78
CA SER A 246 1.27 1.46 19.43
C SER A 246 0.21 1.02 18.42
N TYR A 247 -1.05 1.37 18.67
CA TYR A 247 -2.18 0.96 17.84
C TYR A 247 -3.35 1.97 17.89
N ASN A 248 -4.30 1.84 16.97
CA ASN A 248 -5.55 2.62 16.98
C ASN A 248 -6.81 1.78 16.69
N ALA A 249 -6.63 0.49 16.39
CA ALA A 249 -7.73 -0.41 16.06
C ALA A 249 -7.62 -1.74 16.82
N HIS A 250 -8.78 -2.23 17.26
CA HIS A 250 -8.93 -3.55 17.87
C HIS A 250 -9.37 -4.57 16.82
N GLY A 251 -8.60 -5.65 16.70
CA GLY A 251 -8.87 -6.80 15.85
C GLY A 251 -9.57 -7.94 16.57
N ALA A 252 -9.92 -8.98 15.80
CA ALA A 252 -10.41 -10.23 16.36
C ALA A 252 -9.33 -10.93 17.20
N ASN A 253 -9.74 -11.77 18.16
CA ASN A 253 -8.85 -12.57 19.01
C ASN A 253 -7.79 -11.75 19.76
N GLY A 254 -8.12 -10.51 20.14
CA GLY A 254 -7.22 -9.64 20.90
C GLY A 254 -6.09 -9.02 20.10
N ARG A 255 -6.05 -9.23 18.77
CA ARG A 255 -5.08 -8.56 17.89
C ARG A 255 -5.31 -7.04 17.89
N LYS A 256 -4.25 -6.29 17.62
CA LYS A 256 -4.25 -4.83 17.53
C LYS A 256 -3.63 -4.43 16.21
N TYR A 257 -4.10 -3.32 15.65
CA TYR A 257 -3.65 -2.83 14.36
C TYR A 257 -3.50 -1.32 14.36
N LEU A 258 -2.71 -0.85 13.41
CA LEU A 258 -2.62 0.55 13.04
C LEU A 258 -3.24 0.74 11.65
N LEU A 259 -4.27 1.57 11.56
CA LEU A 259 -4.98 1.84 10.31
C LEU A 259 -4.92 3.34 9.98
N PRO A 260 -4.70 3.71 8.71
CA PRO A 260 -4.59 5.11 8.33
C PRO A 260 -5.93 5.84 8.53
N ALA A 261 -5.85 7.14 8.77
CA ALA A 261 -6.99 8.02 8.71
C ALA A 261 -7.61 8.03 7.30
N ILE A 262 -8.91 8.31 7.25
CA ILE A 262 -9.64 8.50 5.99
C ILE A 262 -10.11 9.94 5.92
N TYR A 263 -9.93 10.57 4.76
CA TYR A 263 -10.43 11.91 4.51
C TYR A 263 -11.97 11.92 4.55
N ASP A 264 -12.52 12.75 5.41
CA ASP A 264 -13.95 12.99 5.54
C ASP A 264 -14.32 14.28 4.78
N PRO A 265 -15.04 14.17 3.65
CA PRO A 265 -15.43 15.33 2.85
C PRO A 265 -16.46 16.23 3.54
N SER A 266 -17.13 15.76 4.60
CA SER A 266 -18.12 16.56 5.35
C SER A 266 -17.46 17.54 6.33
N THR A 267 -16.27 17.19 6.84
CA THR A 267 -15.51 18.01 7.78
C THR A 267 -14.22 18.59 7.18
N SER A 268 -13.90 18.19 5.95
CA SER A 268 -12.64 18.53 5.24
C SER A 268 -11.40 18.18 6.06
N LYS A 269 -11.43 17.07 6.78
CA LYS A 269 -10.38 16.62 7.71
C LYS A 269 -10.11 15.13 7.59
N CYS A 270 -8.93 14.71 8.02
CA CYS A 270 -8.60 13.31 8.20
C CYS A 270 -9.27 12.77 9.48
N SER A 271 -10.20 11.84 9.32
CA SER A 271 -10.89 11.17 10.41
C SER A 271 -10.04 10.00 10.90
N THR A 272 -9.83 9.94 12.21
CA THR A 272 -9.00 8.96 12.90
C THR A 272 -9.87 8.11 13.82
N LEU A 273 -9.40 6.90 14.15
CA LEU A 273 -10.12 6.01 15.06
C LEU A 273 -9.96 6.42 16.53
N VAL A 274 -8.90 7.18 16.87
CA VAL A 274 -8.52 7.64 18.22
C VAL A 274 -7.95 9.05 18.21
#